data_AF-A0A1W2D3I8-F1
#
_entry.id   AF-A0A1W2D3I8-F1
#
_cell.length_a   1.000
_cell.length_b   1.000
_cell.length_c   1.000
_cell.angle_alpha   90.00
_cell.angle_beta   90.00
_cell.angle_gamma   90.00
#
_symmetry.space_group_name_H-M   'P 1'
#
loop_
_entity.id
_entity.type
_entity.pdbx_description
1 polymer ?
#
loop_
_entity_poly.entity_id
_entity_poly.type
_entity_poly.pdbx_seq_one_letter_code
_entity_poly.pdbx_strand_id
1 'polypeptide(L)'
;MEVRGSAGNDPLIGTADDDDFFSSGGSDTINGLEGFDVIFYDDNPRGITVNYTSDVVRQITLGTVEKGDGQVDTFENLEGLYGTPFDDVFIHTEFGQPRFRGNDGADTYTGSEQAVDEIDFVLDPAGVTVDLAAGTATDGFGNAETMTSIERVRGSQFDDVITGNESANRIRSLDGNDIINTGGGNDSGSPGMGDDTVDGGEGIDEFNTDVEYASATITIGGLGNATTVESSEGFDTFVNVERLSFSDGILLLDVGAEENTGFVYRIYQSAFGRTPDVEGLAFWLGEIDNGTSKEDIADGIIAASEFADRYGTNVNNMAFVDLLYQNVLGRSGEDAGVSFWVSALESGNLSRDDTLVLFADSSETIDLVGSVLGDGLFISYEQFA
;
A
#
# COMPACT_ATOMS: atom_id res chain seq x y z
N MET A 1 -0.46 25.92 -14.46
CA MET A 1 -0.43 26.95 -15.54
C MET A 1 0.12 26.33 -16.82
N GLU A 2 -0.14 26.89 -18.01
CA GLU A 2 0.53 26.43 -19.24
C GLU A 2 1.75 27.32 -19.56
N VAL A 3 2.92 26.72 -19.76
CA VAL A 3 4.18 27.40 -20.12
C VAL A 3 4.73 26.81 -21.43
N ARG A 4 4.93 27.65 -22.45
CA ARG A 4 5.39 27.21 -23.79
C ARG A 4 6.70 27.86 -24.20
N GLY A 5 7.61 27.04 -24.72
CA GLY A 5 8.83 27.49 -25.41
C GLY A 5 8.60 27.91 -26.86
N SER A 6 9.60 28.58 -27.43
CA SER A 6 9.79 28.84 -28.85
C SER A 6 10.76 27.79 -29.44
N ALA A 7 11.04 27.85 -30.75
CA ALA A 7 11.93 26.89 -31.41
C ALA A 7 13.44 27.13 -31.14
N GLY A 8 13.78 27.99 -30.19
CA GLY A 8 15.14 28.28 -29.78
C GLY A 8 15.30 28.05 -28.28
N ASN A 9 16.51 28.23 -27.77
CA ASN A 9 16.79 27.97 -26.35
C ASN A 9 16.05 28.97 -25.44
N ASP A 10 15.11 28.46 -24.64
CA ASP A 10 14.25 29.25 -23.78
C ASP A 10 14.41 28.90 -22.29
N PRO A 11 14.40 29.90 -21.40
CA PRO A 11 14.17 29.69 -19.98
C PRO A 11 12.65 29.64 -19.70
N LEU A 12 12.17 28.47 -19.29
CA LEU A 12 10.79 28.23 -18.88
C LEU A 12 10.73 28.10 -17.36
N ILE A 13 9.91 28.92 -16.70
CA ILE A 13 9.77 28.94 -15.24
C ILE A 13 8.29 28.90 -14.91
N GLY A 14 7.91 27.96 -14.06
CA GLY A 14 6.56 27.77 -13.53
C GLY A 14 6.18 28.74 -12.42
N THR A 15 5.16 28.33 -11.68
CA THR A 15 4.54 28.94 -10.52
C THR A 15 4.69 28.00 -9.33
N ALA A 16 3.96 28.20 -8.23
CA ALA A 16 3.99 27.25 -7.10
C ALA A 16 2.79 26.28 -7.12
N ASP A 17 2.01 26.34 -8.20
CA ASP A 17 0.86 25.47 -8.47
C ASP A 17 1.26 24.54 -9.63
N ASP A 18 0.55 23.43 -9.82
CA ASP A 18 0.78 22.47 -10.90
C ASP A 18 0.81 23.13 -12.30
N ASP A 19 1.93 22.94 -13.02
CA ASP A 19 2.17 23.49 -14.34
C ASP A 19 2.42 22.46 -15.44
N ASP A 20 1.94 22.80 -16.64
CA ASP A 20 2.13 22.06 -17.88
C ASP A 20 3.14 22.81 -18.77
N PHE A 21 4.28 22.19 -19.03
CA PHE A 21 5.36 22.70 -19.86
C PHE A 21 5.37 22.04 -21.24
N PHE A 22 5.49 22.86 -22.29
CA PHE A 22 5.68 22.38 -23.65
C PHE A 22 7.00 22.95 -24.17
N SER A 23 8.08 22.16 -24.08
CA SER A 23 9.34 22.52 -24.72
C SER A 23 9.24 22.19 -26.21
N SER A 24 9.69 23.11 -27.05
CA SER A 24 9.65 22.91 -28.50
C SER A 24 11.08 22.62 -28.99
N GLY A 25 11.46 23.08 -30.17
CA GLY A 25 12.88 23.04 -30.56
C GLY A 25 13.72 23.96 -29.67
N GLY A 26 15.02 23.70 -29.58
CA GLY A 26 15.95 24.45 -28.72
C GLY A 26 16.62 23.55 -27.68
N SER A 27 17.60 24.08 -26.98
CA SER A 27 18.09 23.52 -25.71
C SER A 27 17.58 24.40 -24.58
N ASP A 28 16.50 23.96 -23.94
CA ASP A 28 15.72 24.75 -23.00
C ASP A 28 16.12 24.49 -21.55
N THR A 29 15.85 25.45 -20.67
CA THR A 29 16.01 25.29 -19.22
C THR A 29 14.65 25.44 -18.55
N ILE A 30 14.20 24.40 -17.85
CA ILE A 30 12.88 24.32 -17.23
C ILE A 30 13.00 24.30 -15.70
N ASN A 31 12.12 25.01 -15.00
CA ASN A 31 12.00 24.92 -13.55
C ASN A 31 10.52 24.97 -13.15
N GLY A 32 9.99 23.86 -12.62
CA GLY A 32 8.60 23.76 -12.17
C GLY A 32 8.31 24.56 -10.90
N LEU A 33 9.26 24.50 -9.95
CA LEU A 33 9.21 25.04 -8.58
C LEU A 33 8.47 24.12 -7.60
N GLU A 34 7.30 24.51 -7.11
CA GLU A 34 6.47 23.71 -6.19
C GLU A 34 5.22 23.29 -6.95
N GLY A 35 4.64 22.15 -6.57
CA GLY A 35 3.48 21.58 -7.26
C GLY A 35 3.82 20.24 -7.87
N PHE A 36 2.90 19.70 -8.66
CA PHE A 36 3.16 18.59 -9.57
C PHE A 36 3.31 19.14 -10.98
N ASP A 37 4.54 19.23 -11.46
CA ASP A 37 4.84 19.86 -12.73
C ASP A 37 5.15 18.82 -13.82
N VAL A 38 4.58 19.02 -15.00
CA VAL A 38 4.66 18.07 -16.12
C VAL A 38 5.26 18.74 -17.34
N ILE A 39 6.18 18.05 -18.02
CA ILE A 39 6.65 18.45 -19.35
C ILE A 39 6.21 17.46 -20.42
N PHE A 40 5.78 18.00 -21.56
CA PHE A 40 5.22 17.26 -22.70
C PHE A 40 6.18 17.36 -23.89
N TYR A 41 6.51 16.20 -24.47
CA TYR A 41 7.31 16.07 -25.69
C TYR A 41 6.52 15.50 -26.87
N ASP A 42 5.20 15.39 -26.77
CA ASP A 42 4.28 14.75 -27.72
C ASP A 42 4.41 15.24 -29.18
N ASP A 43 4.80 16.50 -29.38
CA ASP A 43 5.01 17.10 -30.71
C ASP A 43 6.42 16.84 -31.30
N ASN A 44 7.33 16.19 -30.58
CA ASN A 44 8.68 15.93 -31.06
C ASN A 44 8.70 14.84 -32.14
N PRO A 45 9.42 15.05 -33.26
CA PRO A 45 9.32 14.17 -34.44
C PRO A 45 10.14 12.88 -34.33
N ARG A 46 10.72 12.58 -33.15
CA ARG A 46 11.58 11.43 -32.85
C ARG A 46 11.58 11.20 -31.33
N GLY A 47 11.87 9.96 -30.95
CA GLY A 47 12.04 9.59 -29.55
C GLY A 47 13.11 10.40 -28.82
N ILE A 48 12.93 10.49 -27.51
CA ILE A 48 13.76 11.23 -26.55
C ILE A 48 14.48 10.28 -25.59
N THR A 49 15.55 10.76 -24.98
CA THR A 49 16.18 10.11 -23.83
C THR A 49 16.16 11.03 -22.63
N VAL A 50 15.41 10.62 -21.62
CA VAL A 50 15.28 11.29 -20.33
C VAL A 50 16.30 10.72 -19.36
N ASN A 51 17.01 11.61 -18.68
CA ASN A 51 17.84 11.26 -17.54
C ASN A 51 17.41 12.09 -16.33
N TYR A 52 16.75 11.42 -15.40
CA TYR A 52 16.33 11.90 -14.10
C TYR A 52 17.43 11.67 -13.07
N THR A 53 17.81 12.74 -12.39
CA THR A 53 18.86 12.78 -11.38
C THR A 53 18.37 13.64 -10.22
N SER A 54 19.24 13.92 -9.27
CA SER A 54 18.87 14.77 -8.15
C SER A 54 20.06 15.59 -7.65
N ASP A 55 19.73 16.69 -6.95
CA ASP A 55 20.69 17.38 -6.10
C ASP A 55 20.40 17.02 -4.64
N VAL A 56 21.16 16.05 -4.12
CA VAL A 56 21.04 15.55 -2.74
C VAL A 56 21.19 16.67 -1.69
N VAL A 57 21.96 17.73 -1.98
CA VAL A 57 22.17 18.83 -1.03
C VAL A 57 20.97 19.75 -0.99
N ARG A 58 20.36 20.03 -2.15
CA ARG A 58 19.18 20.89 -2.26
C ARG A 58 17.86 20.13 -2.06
N GLN A 59 17.91 18.80 -2.09
CA GLN A 59 16.74 17.91 -2.08
C GLN A 59 15.76 18.23 -3.20
N ILE A 60 16.28 18.49 -4.40
CA ILE A 60 15.48 18.76 -5.59
C ILE A 60 15.75 17.72 -6.67
N THR A 61 14.73 17.49 -7.47
CA THR A 61 14.82 16.76 -8.73
C THR A 61 15.56 17.59 -9.77
N LEU A 62 16.44 16.94 -10.54
CA LEU A 62 17.11 17.53 -11.69
C LEU A 62 17.07 16.57 -12.87
N GLY A 63 17.24 17.05 -14.09
CA GLY A 63 17.51 16.14 -15.19
C GLY A 63 17.74 16.78 -16.52
N THR A 64 17.87 15.91 -17.52
CA THR A 64 18.07 16.29 -18.91
C THR A 64 17.18 15.47 -19.83
N VAL A 65 16.74 16.08 -20.93
CA VAL A 65 16.06 15.39 -22.02
C VAL A 65 16.85 15.60 -23.30
N GLU A 66 17.47 14.53 -23.83
CA GLU A 66 18.11 14.55 -25.14
C GLU A 66 17.07 14.26 -26.23
N LYS A 67 16.85 15.23 -27.10
CA LYS A 67 15.92 15.12 -28.23
C LYS A 67 16.58 14.40 -29.39
N GLY A 68 15.78 13.78 -30.26
CA GLY A 68 16.28 13.04 -31.42
C GLY A 68 17.02 13.88 -32.50
N ASP A 69 17.12 15.20 -32.34
CA ASP A 69 17.98 16.07 -33.16
C ASP A 69 19.32 16.46 -32.48
N GLY A 70 19.57 15.94 -31.27
CA GLY A 70 20.77 16.15 -30.46
C GLY A 70 20.73 17.40 -29.59
N GLN A 71 19.60 18.13 -29.57
CA GLN A 71 19.40 19.21 -28.61
C GLN A 71 19.04 18.62 -27.24
N VAL A 72 19.47 19.30 -26.18
CA VAL A 72 19.28 18.84 -24.81
C VAL A 72 18.58 19.91 -23.99
N ASP A 73 17.44 19.56 -23.41
CA ASP A 73 16.74 20.37 -22.42
C ASP A 73 17.24 19.96 -21.03
N THR A 74 17.25 20.90 -20.08
CA THR A 74 17.58 20.63 -18.66
C THR A 74 16.43 21.08 -17.77
N PHE A 75 16.12 20.34 -16.72
CA PHE A 75 15.04 20.70 -15.81
C PHE A 75 15.42 20.61 -14.33
N GLU A 76 14.71 21.39 -13.51
CA GLU A 76 14.66 21.28 -12.05
C GLU A 76 13.19 21.18 -11.61
N ASN A 77 12.90 20.40 -10.56
CA ASN A 77 11.56 20.28 -9.97
C ASN A 77 10.48 20.01 -11.02
N LEU A 78 10.64 18.91 -11.76
CA LEU A 78 9.51 18.33 -12.47
C LEU A 78 9.16 17.03 -11.75
N GLU A 79 7.93 16.57 -11.90
CA GLU A 79 7.45 15.30 -11.39
C GLU A 79 6.85 14.44 -12.51
N GLY A 80 6.38 15.05 -13.61
CA GLY A 80 5.86 14.35 -14.77
C GLY A 80 6.68 14.57 -16.03
N LEU A 81 6.93 13.50 -16.77
CA LEU A 81 7.52 13.58 -18.11
C LEU A 81 6.75 12.70 -19.08
N TYR A 82 6.12 13.34 -20.05
CA TYR A 82 5.35 12.69 -21.09
C TYR A 82 6.14 12.74 -22.40
N GLY A 83 6.40 11.55 -22.92
CA GLY A 83 7.23 11.28 -24.08
C GLY A 83 6.58 11.67 -25.40
N THR A 84 7.10 11.07 -26.44
CA THR A 84 6.73 11.24 -27.84
C THR A 84 5.92 10.04 -28.33
N PRO A 85 5.30 10.08 -29.51
CA PRO A 85 4.70 8.89 -30.13
C PRO A 85 5.72 7.89 -30.72
N PHE A 86 6.98 7.89 -30.25
CA PHE A 86 8.07 7.08 -30.76
C PHE A 86 8.88 6.51 -29.59
N ASP A 87 9.61 5.43 -29.84
CA ASP A 87 10.48 4.76 -28.87
C ASP A 87 11.34 5.74 -28.05
N ASP A 88 10.96 5.91 -26.79
CA ASP A 88 11.57 6.75 -25.79
C ASP A 88 12.36 5.94 -24.75
N VAL A 89 13.26 6.62 -24.06
CA VAL A 89 14.05 6.02 -22.98
C VAL A 89 13.96 6.91 -21.75
N PHE A 90 13.39 6.38 -20.67
CA PHE A 90 13.26 7.01 -19.36
C PHE A 90 14.22 6.38 -18.37
N ILE A 91 15.12 7.17 -17.79
CA ILE A 91 16.12 6.70 -16.82
C ILE A 91 16.03 7.57 -15.57
N HIS A 92 15.83 6.96 -14.40
CA HIS A 92 15.88 7.58 -13.09
C HIS A 92 16.86 6.82 -12.19
N THR A 93 17.81 7.53 -11.57
CA THR A 93 18.90 6.88 -10.83
C THR A 93 19.03 7.32 -9.36
N GLU A 94 18.15 8.18 -8.86
CA GLU A 94 18.33 8.83 -7.55
C GLU A 94 16.99 8.88 -6.77
N PHE A 95 16.84 9.79 -5.81
CA PHE A 95 15.58 10.02 -5.09
C PHE A 95 14.60 10.87 -5.91
N GLY A 96 13.30 10.68 -5.68
CA GLY A 96 12.22 11.37 -6.39
C GLY A 96 11.00 10.47 -6.49
N GLN A 97 9.92 10.97 -7.10
CA GLN A 97 8.78 10.11 -7.47
C GLN A 97 8.25 10.49 -8.86
N PRO A 98 9.05 10.29 -9.93
CA PRO A 98 8.64 10.71 -11.25
C PRO A 98 7.50 9.84 -11.78
N ARG A 99 6.67 10.47 -12.60
CA ARG A 99 5.66 9.84 -13.44
C ARG A 99 6.11 9.91 -14.90
N PHE A 100 6.20 8.75 -15.53
CA PHE A 100 6.52 8.63 -16.94
C PHE A 100 5.30 8.18 -17.73
N ARG A 101 5.06 8.83 -18.87
CA ARG A 101 4.12 8.35 -19.89
C ARG A 101 4.86 8.30 -21.21
N GLY A 102 4.97 7.12 -21.78
CA GLY A 102 5.52 6.90 -23.12
C GLY A 102 4.68 7.53 -24.23
N ASN A 103 3.38 7.23 -24.19
CA ASN A 103 2.43 7.35 -25.31
C ASN A 103 2.57 6.17 -26.28
N ASP A 104 2.56 6.39 -27.60
CA ASP A 104 2.82 5.34 -28.61
C ASP A 104 4.34 5.14 -28.74
N GLY A 105 4.79 4.04 -29.36
CA GLY A 105 6.20 3.67 -29.45
C GLY A 105 6.55 2.52 -28.51
N ALA A 106 7.71 1.91 -28.71
CA ALA A 106 8.22 0.87 -27.81
C ALA A 106 9.28 1.47 -26.88
N ASP A 107 8.89 1.77 -25.66
CA ASP A 107 9.69 2.54 -24.71
C ASP A 107 10.45 1.68 -23.71
N THR A 108 11.44 2.30 -23.08
CA THR A 108 12.25 1.69 -22.03
C THR A 108 12.21 2.55 -20.78
N TYR A 109 11.82 1.95 -19.66
CA TYR A 109 11.76 2.59 -18.35
C TYR A 109 12.81 1.96 -17.42
N THR A 110 13.67 2.78 -16.83
CA THR A 110 14.62 2.35 -15.81
C THR A 110 14.42 3.25 -14.60
N GLY A 111 13.73 2.74 -13.58
CA GLY A 111 13.58 3.44 -12.31
C GLY A 111 14.74 3.18 -11.34
N SER A 112 14.54 3.61 -10.09
CA SER A 112 15.57 3.63 -9.04
C SER A 112 15.12 2.85 -7.81
N GLU A 113 15.95 1.91 -7.36
CA GLU A 113 15.71 1.14 -6.11
C GLU A 113 15.62 2.03 -4.84
N GLN A 114 15.97 3.31 -4.93
CA GLN A 114 15.93 4.26 -3.81
C GLN A 114 14.73 5.19 -3.86
N ALA A 115 13.88 5.04 -4.86
CA ALA A 115 12.76 5.92 -5.15
C ALA A 115 11.50 5.10 -5.46
N VAL A 116 10.46 5.83 -5.86
CA VAL A 116 9.20 5.23 -6.25
C VAL A 116 8.82 5.78 -7.62
N ASP A 117 8.89 4.94 -8.63
CA ASP A 117 8.67 5.33 -10.03
C ASP A 117 7.25 4.91 -10.49
N GLU A 118 6.55 5.81 -11.18
CA GLU A 118 5.19 5.56 -11.72
C GLU A 118 5.20 5.55 -13.25
N ILE A 119 4.68 4.47 -13.84
CA ILE A 119 4.31 4.44 -15.27
C ILE A 119 2.82 4.74 -15.41
N ASP A 120 2.46 5.64 -16.32
CA ASP A 120 1.10 6.15 -16.51
C ASP A 120 0.57 5.90 -17.93
N PHE A 121 -0.37 4.95 -18.04
CA PHE A 121 -1.07 4.57 -19.26
C PHE A 121 -2.47 5.19 -19.41
N VAL A 122 -2.82 6.22 -18.60
CA VAL A 122 -4.21 6.73 -18.53
C VAL A 122 -4.78 7.23 -19.87
N LEU A 123 -3.93 7.62 -20.83
CA LEU A 123 -4.36 8.11 -22.14
C LEU A 123 -4.28 7.06 -23.24
N ASP A 124 -3.93 5.82 -22.90
CA ASP A 124 -3.85 4.73 -23.85
C ASP A 124 -5.23 4.42 -24.45
N PRO A 125 -5.31 4.11 -25.75
CA PRO A 125 -6.59 3.96 -26.45
C PRO A 125 -7.25 2.58 -26.27
N ALA A 126 -6.62 1.69 -25.50
CA ALA A 126 -7.10 0.34 -25.16
C ALA A 126 -6.45 -0.13 -23.85
N GLY A 127 -6.92 -1.27 -23.33
CA GLY A 127 -6.39 -1.89 -22.12
C GLY A 127 -4.94 -2.33 -22.25
N VAL A 128 -4.19 -2.22 -21.16
CA VAL A 128 -2.77 -2.56 -21.09
C VAL A 128 -2.54 -3.90 -20.41
N THR A 129 -1.42 -4.54 -20.71
CA THR A 129 -0.94 -5.72 -19.98
C THR A 129 0.42 -5.41 -19.38
N VAL A 130 0.51 -5.27 -18.07
CA VAL A 130 1.74 -4.91 -17.34
C VAL A 130 2.18 -6.07 -16.46
N ASP A 131 3.47 -6.39 -16.47
CA ASP A 131 4.09 -7.38 -15.60
C ASP A 131 5.41 -6.81 -15.04
N LEU A 132 5.33 -6.28 -13.81
CA LEU A 132 6.48 -5.66 -13.13
C LEU A 132 7.53 -6.71 -12.73
N ALA A 133 7.12 -7.95 -12.45
CA ALA A 133 8.04 -9.04 -12.13
C ALA A 133 8.86 -9.48 -13.36
N ALA A 134 8.23 -9.52 -14.54
CA ALA A 134 8.89 -9.79 -15.81
C ALA A 134 9.64 -8.57 -16.37
N GLY A 135 9.29 -7.36 -15.91
CA GLY A 135 9.85 -6.11 -16.41
C GLY A 135 9.37 -5.77 -17.81
N THR A 136 8.10 -6.05 -18.12
CA THR A 136 7.53 -5.86 -19.46
C THR A 136 6.11 -5.32 -19.40
N ALA A 137 5.69 -4.58 -20.42
CA ALA A 137 4.28 -4.31 -20.67
C ALA A 137 3.93 -4.38 -22.16
N THR A 138 2.65 -4.51 -22.45
CA THR A 138 2.05 -4.19 -23.75
C THR A 138 1.09 -3.04 -23.54
N ASP A 139 1.39 -1.90 -24.17
CA ASP A 139 0.59 -0.68 -24.07
C ASP A 139 -0.75 -0.79 -24.86
N GLY A 140 -1.59 0.23 -24.77
CA GLY A 140 -2.88 0.26 -25.49
C GLY A 140 -2.73 0.51 -26.99
N PHE A 141 -1.52 0.80 -27.48
CA PHE A 141 -1.20 0.91 -28.91
C PHE A 141 -0.73 -0.42 -29.51
N GLY A 142 -0.39 -1.40 -28.66
CA GLY A 142 0.08 -2.74 -29.02
C GLY A 142 1.60 -2.86 -29.13
N ASN A 143 2.35 -1.89 -28.62
CA ASN A 143 3.81 -1.91 -28.51
C ASN A 143 4.26 -2.69 -27.28
N ALA A 144 5.54 -3.06 -27.27
CA ALA A 144 6.13 -3.84 -26.20
C ALA A 144 7.12 -2.96 -25.42
N GLU A 145 6.74 -2.66 -24.18
CA GLU A 145 7.51 -1.84 -23.24
C GLU A 145 8.47 -2.71 -22.43
N THR A 146 9.61 -2.14 -22.05
CA THR A 146 10.51 -2.77 -21.06
C THR A 146 10.71 -1.88 -19.86
N MET A 147 10.77 -2.49 -18.67
CA MET A 147 10.87 -1.75 -17.42
C MET A 147 11.69 -2.48 -16.36
N THR A 148 12.35 -1.71 -15.50
CA THR A 148 13.03 -2.22 -14.30
C THR A 148 12.87 -1.22 -13.16
N SER A 149 12.76 -1.73 -11.93
CA SER A 149 12.65 -0.90 -10.70
C SER A 149 11.50 0.11 -10.80
N ILE A 150 10.30 -0.41 -11.07
CA ILE A 150 9.07 0.37 -11.11
C ILE A 150 8.17 -0.17 -10.00
N GLU A 151 7.63 0.74 -9.20
CA GLU A 151 6.82 0.41 -8.03
C GLU A 151 5.36 0.85 -8.21
N ARG A 152 5.04 1.73 -9.17
CA ARG A 152 3.68 2.19 -9.39
C ARG A 152 3.25 2.08 -10.83
N VAL A 153 1.99 1.66 -10.99
CA VAL A 153 1.32 1.60 -12.30
C VAL A 153 0.00 2.33 -12.19
N ARG A 154 -0.22 3.23 -13.14
CA ARG A 154 -1.55 3.74 -13.46
C ARG A 154 -1.96 3.17 -14.81
N GLY A 155 -3.04 2.39 -14.79
CA GLY A 155 -3.65 1.75 -15.95
C GLY A 155 -4.33 2.73 -16.90
N SER A 156 -5.08 2.17 -17.84
CA SER A 156 -5.81 2.88 -18.88
C SER A 156 -7.23 3.24 -18.43
N GLN A 157 -8.17 3.42 -19.35
CA GLN A 157 -9.61 3.59 -19.04
C GLN A 157 -10.41 2.38 -19.55
N PHE A 158 -9.72 1.26 -19.73
CA PHE A 158 -10.22 0.03 -20.33
C PHE A 158 -9.70 -1.17 -19.54
N ASP A 159 -10.30 -2.34 -19.81
CA ASP A 159 -9.93 -3.61 -19.19
C ASP A 159 -8.42 -3.89 -19.25
N ASP A 160 -7.75 -3.69 -18.12
CA ASP A 160 -6.31 -3.87 -17.94
C ASP A 160 -6.00 -5.22 -17.28
N VAL A 161 -4.77 -5.71 -17.50
CA VAL A 161 -4.18 -6.83 -16.77
C VAL A 161 -2.86 -6.39 -16.16
N ILE A 162 -2.81 -6.23 -14.84
CA ILE A 162 -1.65 -5.68 -14.14
C ILE A 162 -1.14 -6.69 -13.13
N THR A 163 0.10 -7.14 -13.31
CA THR A 163 0.85 -7.98 -12.38
C THR A 163 1.99 -7.18 -11.76
N GLY A 164 2.03 -7.12 -10.43
CA GLY A 164 3.11 -6.51 -9.65
C GLY A 164 4.34 -7.41 -9.53
N ASN A 165 5.11 -7.21 -8.46
CA ASN A 165 6.35 -7.94 -8.17
C ASN A 165 6.46 -8.30 -6.68
N GLU A 166 7.65 -8.63 -6.19
CA GLU A 166 7.90 -9.03 -4.79
C GLU A 166 8.14 -7.84 -3.84
N SER A 167 8.01 -6.62 -4.35
CA SER A 167 8.17 -5.38 -3.60
C SER A 167 6.83 -4.68 -3.45
N ALA A 168 6.71 -3.81 -2.45
CA ALA A 168 5.52 -2.99 -2.29
C ALA A 168 5.22 -2.19 -3.57
N ASN A 169 4.06 -2.44 -4.17
CA ASN A 169 3.57 -1.82 -5.38
C ASN A 169 2.33 -0.96 -5.09
N ARG A 170 2.13 0.07 -5.93
CA ARG A 170 0.88 0.82 -5.96
C ARG A 170 0.22 0.75 -7.33
N ILE A 171 -0.96 0.15 -7.41
CA ILE A 171 -1.68 -0.05 -8.67
C ILE A 171 -2.99 0.74 -8.68
N ARG A 172 -3.21 1.51 -9.73
CA ARG A 172 -4.49 2.19 -10.01
C ARG A 172 -4.94 1.85 -11.42
N SER A 173 -5.89 0.94 -11.61
CA SER A 173 -6.29 0.49 -12.96
C SER A 173 -7.38 1.38 -13.59
N LEU A 174 -8.15 2.10 -12.78
CA LEU A 174 -9.08 3.17 -13.17
C LEU A 174 -10.43 2.66 -13.68
N ASP A 175 -10.79 2.87 -14.93
CA ASP A 175 -12.08 2.42 -15.47
C ASP A 175 -11.81 1.14 -16.28
N GLY A 176 -12.74 0.20 -16.29
CA GLY A 176 -12.57 -1.07 -17.02
C GLY A 176 -12.86 -2.27 -16.13
N ASN A 177 -12.98 -3.45 -16.72
CA ASN A 177 -13.03 -4.68 -15.94
C ASN A 177 -11.61 -5.25 -15.81
N ASP A 178 -10.95 -4.91 -14.72
CA ASP A 178 -9.52 -5.10 -14.55
C ASP A 178 -9.17 -6.42 -13.83
N ILE A 179 -8.00 -6.95 -14.17
CA ILE A 179 -7.40 -8.10 -13.47
C ILE A 179 -6.09 -7.64 -12.85
N ILE A 180 -6.05 -7.60 -11.52
CA ILE A 180 -4.91 -7.15 -10.74
C ILE A 180 -4.38 -8.31 -9.89
N ASN A 181 -3.08 -8.57 -10.00
CA ASN A 181 -2.33 -9.41 -9.07
C ASN A 181 -1.15 -8.59 -8.56
N THR A 182 -1.11 -8.20 -7.29
CA THR A 182 -0.05 -7.30 -6.80
C THR A 182 1.25 -8.04 -6.49
N GLY A 183 1.18 -9.34 -6.17
CA GLY A 183 2.35 -10.20 -6.06
C GLY A 183 2.74 -10.44 -4.61
N GLY A 184 3.92 -9.99 -4.21
CA GLY A 184 4.38 -10.06 -2.83
C GLY A 184 4.80 -8.68 -2.35
N GLY A 185 4.78 -8.46 -1.04
CA GLY A 185 5.05 -7.15 -0.46
C GLY A 185 3.78 -6.54 0.15
N ASN A 186 3.90 -5.34 0.69
CA ASN A 186 2.72 -4.66 1.24
C ASN A 186 2.19 -3.72 0.19
N ASP A 187 1.18 -4.16 -0.56
CA ASP A 187 0.71 -3.48 -1.75
C ASP A 187 -0.47 -2.55 -1.44
N SER A 188 -0.67 -1.61 -2.35
CA SER A 188 -1.81 -0.69 -2.25
C SER A 188 -2.43 -0.39 -3.60
N GLY A 189 -3.71 -0.02 -3.62
CA GLY A 189 -4.32 0.34 -4.89
C GLY A 189 -5.74 0.82 -4.84
N SER A 190 -6.28 1.05 -6.03
CA SER A 190 -7.71 1.19 -6.28
C SER A 190 -7.99 0.54 -7.65
N PRO A 191 -8.97 -0.38 -7.73
CA PRO A 191 -9.33 -0.98 -9.00
C PRO A 191 -10.14 0.03 -9.83
N GLY A 192 -11.04 0.77 -9.17
CA GLY A 192 -11.78 1.88 -9.75
C GLY A 192 -13.17 1.46 -10.23
N MET A 193 -13.60 1.90 -11.41
CA MET A 193 -14.93 1.59 -11.94
C MET A 193 -14.92 0.37 -12.86
N GLY A 194 -15.74 -0.61 -12.56
CA GLY A 194 -16.00 -1.76 -13.41
C GLY A 194 -16.18 -3.02 -12.59
N ASP A 195 -16.19 -4.18 -13.25
CA ASP A 195 -16.22 -5.46 -12.55
C ASP A 195 -14.78 -5.98 -12.40
N ASP A 196 -14.15 -5.66 -11.27
CA ASP A 196 -12.72 -5.89 -11.06
C ASP A 196 -12.41 -7.18 -10.30
N THR A 197 -11.23 -7.75 -10.56
CA THR A 197 -10.68 -8.87 -9.80
C THR A 197 -9.30 -8.54 -9.29
N VAL A 198 -9.13 -8.56 -7.97
CA VAL A 198 -7.89 -8.25 -7.27
C VAL A 198 -7.42 -9.43 -6.44
N ASP A 199 -6.16 -9.80 -6.62
CA ASP A 199 -5.41 -10.72 -5.76
C ASP A 199 -4.22 -9.98 -5.14
N GLY A 200 -4.26 -9.75 -3.82
CA GLY A 200 -3.18 -9.07 -3.09
C GLY A 200 -1.91 -9.91 -2.90
N GLY A 201 -2.06 -11.25 -2.93
CA GLY A 201 -0.92 -12.16 -2.81
C GLY A 201 -0.32 -12.22 -1.40
N GLU A 202 1.01 -12.13 -1.29
CA GLU A 202 1.71 -12.23 0.01
C GLU A 202 1.99 -10.85 0.58
N GLY A 203 1.68 -10.65 1.86
CA GLY A 203 2.09 -9.45 2.59
C GLY A 203 0.88 -8.83 3.25
N ILE A 204 0.83 -7.50 3.21
CA ILE A 204 -0.21 -6.74 3.88
C ILE A 204 -0.74 -5.70 2.89
N ASP A 205 -1.90 -5.98 2.33
CA ASP A 205 -2.44 -5.28 1.16
C ASP A 205 -3.65 -4.43 1.52
N GLU A 206 -3.70 -3.23 0.94
CA GLU A 206 -4.79 -2.28 1.14
C GLU A 206 -5.33 -1.73 -0.18
N PHE A 207 -6.60 -2.02 -0.47
CA PHE A 207 -7.28 -1.46 -1.64
C PHE A 207 -8.38 -0.49 -1.23
N ASN A 208 -8.35 0.70 -1.82
CA ASN A 208 -9.46 1.64 -1.76
C ASN A 208 -10.51 1.23 -2.80
N THR A 209 -11.74 1.08 -2.35
CA THR A 209 -12.90 0.70 -3.17
C THR A 209 -13.60 1.89 -3.83
N ASP A 210 -13.20 3.12 -3.50
CA ASP A 210 -13.78 4.38 -3.97
C ASP A 210 -15.28 4.60 -3.68
N VAL A 211 -15.90 3.68 -2.93
CA VAL A 211 -17.31 3.73 -2.51
C VAL A 211 -17.48 3.79 -1.00
N GLU A 212 -18.70 4.13 -0.55
CA GLU A 212 -19.10 4.02 0.86
C GLU A 212 -19.51 2.58 1.16
N TYR A 213 -19.01 2.01 2.27
CA TYR A 213 -19.39 0.70 2.78
C TYR A 213 -20.91 0.63 3.02
N ALA A 214 -21.51 1.71 3.53
CA ALA A 214 -22.95 1.79 3.75
C ALA A 214 -23.79 1.76 2.46
N SER A 215 -23.19 2.03 1.30
CA SER A 215 -23.86 2.08 0.00
C SER A 215 -23.74 0.78 -0.80
N ALA A 216 -22.77 -0.07 -0.46
CA ALA A 216 -22.45 -1.30 -1.18
C ALA A 216 -23.10 -2.55 -0.56
N THR A 217 -23.24 -3.59 -1.38
CA THR A 217 -23.54 -4.95 -0.91
C THR A 217 -22.24 -5.72 -0.79
N ILE A 218 -21.82 -6.02 0.45
CA ILE A 218 -20.57 -6.72 0.74
C ILE A 218 -20.85 -8.19 1.09
N THR A 219 -20.18 -9.11 0.42
CA THR A 219 -20.06 -10.51 0.90
C THR A 219 -18.63 -10.75 1.34
N ILE A 220 -18.44 -10.98 2.63
CA ILE A 220 -17.11 -11.17 3.23
C ILE A 220 -16.77 -12.66 3.20
N GLY A 221 -15.63 -13.01 2.59
CA GLY A 221 -15.11 -14.37 2.55
C GLY A 221 -14.05 -14.68 3.61
N GLY A 222 -13.49 -13.65 4.24
CA GLY A 222 -12.26 -13.73 5.03
C GLY A 222 -11.00 -13.86 4.16
N LEU A 223 -9.83 -13.71 4.77
CA LEU A 223 -8.55 -13.78 4.06
C LEU A 223 -8.35 -15.13 3.34
N GLY A 224 -7.79 -15.09 2.12
CA GLY A 224 -7.64 -16.27 1.25
C GLY A 224 -8.89 -16.71 0.51
N ASN A 225 -10.07 -16.15 0.82
CA ASN A 225 -11.31 -16.37 0.08
C ASN A 225 -11.80 -15.06 -0.54
N ALA A 226 -12.71 -15.17 -1.50
CA ALA A 226 -13.29 -14.01 -2.17
C ALA A 226 -14.15 -13.18 -1.21
N THR A 227 -13.77 -11.93 -1.00
CA THR A 227 -14.64 -10.86 -0.54
C THR A 227 -15.14 -10.08 -1.76
N THR A 228 -16.44 -9.78 -1.82
CA THR A 228 -17.04 -9.11 -2.98
C THR A 228 -17.72 -7.82 -2.57
N VAL A 229 -17.63 -6.81 -3.42
CA VAL A 229 -18.20 -5.47 -3.24
C VAL A 229 -19.06 -5.17 -4.46
N GLU A 230 -20.39 -5.15 -4.30
CA GLU A 230 -21.31 -4.74 -5.37
C GLU A 230 -21.84 -3.33 -5.06
N SER A 231 -21.60 -2.39 -5.97
CA SER A 231 -21.92 -0.97 -5.78
C SER A 231 -22.50 -0.33 -7.05
N SER A 232 -22.53 1.01 -7.11
CA SER A 232 -22.83 1.72 -8.36
C SER A 232 -21.67 1.74 -9.36
N GLU A 233 -20.46 1.42 -8.90
CA GLU A 233 -19.23 1.45 -9.71
C GLU A 233 -18.98 0.10 -10.39
N GLY A 234 -19.45 -1.01 -9.79
CA GLY A 234 -19.49 -2.32 -10.42
C GLY A 234 -19.53 -3.46 -9.41
N PHE A 235 -19.04 -4.64 -9.81
CA PHE A 235 -18.90 -5.83 -8.98
C PHE A 235 -17.43 -6.22 -8.84
N ASP A 236 -16.85 -5.93 -7.67
CA ASP A 236 -15.44 -6.20 -7.42
C ASP A 236 -15.26 -7.47 -6.60
N THR A 237 -14.18 -8.20 -6.89
CA THR A 237 -13.77 -9.40 -6.15
C THR A 237 -12.34 -9.23 -5.65
N PHE A 238 -12.16 -9.36 -4.33
CA PHE A 238 -10.87 -9.29 -3.66
C PHE A 238 -10.53 -10.63 -3.01
N VAL A 239 -9.31 -11.12 -3.25
CA VAL A 239 -8.73 -12.31 -2.60
C VAL A 239 -7.35 -11.92 -2.09
N ASN A 240 -6.95 -12.49 -0.95
CA ASN A 240 -5.64 -12.19 -0.32
C ASN A 240 -5.42 -10.67 -0.13
N VAL A 241 -6.48 -9.93 0.22
CA VAL A 241 -6.36 -8.51 0.58
C VAL A 241 -6.75 -8.38 2.04
N GLU A 242 -5.85 -7.86 2.87
CA GLU A 242 -6.07 -7.72 4.31
C GLU A 242 -7.00 -6.57 4.63
N ARG A 243 -6.99 -5.49 3.82
CA ARG A 243 -7.76 -4.28 4.09
C ARG A 243 -8.46 -3.72 2.86
N LEU A 244 -9.75 -3.44 3.02
CA LEU A 244 -10.53 -2.68 2.05
C LEU A 244 -10.92 -1.34 2.67
N SER A 245 -10.41 -0.26 2.10
CA SER A 245 -10.74 1.10 2.47
C SER A 245 -11.97 1.58 1.69
N PHE A 246 -12.89 2.18 2.42
CA PHE A 246 -14.12 2.79 1.93
C PHE A 246 -14.10 4.26 2.31
N SER A 247 -14.88 5.10 1.63
CA SER A 247 -14.91 6.53 1.97
C SER A 247 -15.48 6.83 3.37
N ASP A 248 -16.18 5.87 3.99
CA ASP A 248 -16.81 5.96 5.31
C ASP A 248 -16.20 5.03 6.38
N GLY A 249 -15.15 4.26 6.05
CA GLY A 249 -14.49 3.37 7.01
C GLY A 249 -13.52 2.39 6.37
N ILE A 250 -13.07 1.41 7.15
CA ILE A 250 -12.15 0.36 6.71
C ILE A 250 -12.69 -1.01 7.12
N LEU A 251 -12.63 -1.97 6.21
CA LEU A 251 -12.89 -3.38 6.47
C LEU A 251 -11.56 -4.12 6.60
N LEU A 252 -11.35 -4.71 7.77
CA LEU A 252 -10.21 -5.58 8.08
C LEU A 252 -10.62 -7.04 7.86
N LEU A 253 -9.88 -7.76 7.04
CA LEU A 253 -10.15 -9.13 6.61
C LEU A 253 -9.20 -10.15 7.26
N ASP A 254 -8.10 -9.68 7.84
CA ASP A 254 -7.06 -10.44 8.52
C ASP A 254 -7.42 -10.76 10.00
N VAL A 255 -8.65 -11.25 10.20
CA VAL A 255 -9.26 -11.48 11.53
C VAL A 255 -9.05 -12.89 12.10
N GLY A 256 -8.47 -13.79 11.31
CA GLY A 256 -8.27 -15.20 11.58
C GLY A 256 -7.24 -15.52 12.67
N ALA A 257 -7.05 -16.82 12.91
CA ALA A 257 -6.21 -17.34 14.00
C ALA A 257 -4.72 -16.99 13.85
N GLU A 258 -4.23 -16.85 12.63
CA GLU A 258 -2.81 -16.56 12.36
C GLU A 258 -2.59 -15.13 11.84
N GLU A 259 -3.63 -14.30 11.87
CA GLU A 259 -3.69 -13.00 11.21
C GLU A 259 -3.63 -11.84 12.22
N ASN A 260 -3.19 -10.67 11.77
CA ASN A 260 -2.76 -9.56 12.64
C ASN A 260 -3.94 -8.93 13.40
N THR A 261 -5.02 -8.55 12.73
CA THR A 261 -6.24 -8.03 13.40
C THR A 261 -6.80 -9.05 14.38
N GLY A 262 -6.85 -10.32 13.98
CA GLY A 262 -7.24 -11.40 14.88
C GLY A 262 -6.39 -11.45 16.14
N PHE A 263 -5.06 -11.38 15.99
CA PHE A 263 -4.13 -11.41 17.11
C PHE A 263 -4.31 -10.22 18.06
N VAL A 264 -4.46 -8.99 17.53
CA VAL A 264 -4.67 -7.79 18.37
C VAL A 264 -5.96 -7.92 19.19
N TYR A 265 -7.03 -8.48 18.63
CA TYR A 265 -8.24 -8.76 19.41
C TYR A 265 -8.01 -9.81 20.51
N ARG A 266 -7.31 -10.91 20.19
CA ARG A 266 -7.04 -12.00 21.13
C ARG A 266 -6.11 -11.57 22.27
N ILE A 267 -5.13 -10.72 22.01
CA ILE A 267 -4.21 -10.23 23.04
C ILE A 267 -4.94 -9.28 24.02
N TYR A 268 -5.84 -8.41 23.53
CA TYR A 268 -6.71 -7.59 24.39
C TYR A 268 -7.70 -8.43 25.19
N GLN A 269 -8.31 -9.43 24.55
CA GLN A 269 -9.21 -10.36 25.25
C GLN A 269 -8.46 -11.07 26.37
N SER A 270 -7.25 -11.54 26.12
CA SER A 270 -6.45 -12.28 27.11
C SER A 270 -5.94 -11.40 28.24
N ALA A 271 -5.46 -10.19 27.92
CA ALA A 271 -4.91 -9.25 28.91
C ALA A 271 -6.00 -8.56 29.74
N PHE A 272 -7.11 -8.15 29.12
CA PHE A 272 -8.08 -7.23 29.73
C PHE A 272 -9.49 -7.82 29.88
N GLY A 273 -9.79 -8.93 29.21
CA GLY A 273 -11.13 -9.53 29.18
C GLY A 273 -12.14 -8.69 28.39
N ARG A 274 -11.66 -7.94 27.38
CA ARG A 274 -12.45 -7.04 26.52
C ARG A 274 -11.84 -6.99 25.11
N THR A 275 -12.60 -6.50 24.15
CA THR A 275 -12.09 -6.08 22.84
C THR A 275 -11.27 -4.78 22.95
N PRO A 276 -10.34 -4.52 22.01
CA PRO A 276 -9.68 -3.22 21.92
C PRO A 276 -10.69 -2.11 21.62
N ASP A 277 -10.33 -0.89 22.01
CA ASP A 277 -10.92 0.32 21.43
C ASP A 277 -10.20 0.65 20.11
N VAL A 278 -10.76 1.58 19.35
CA VAL A 278 -10.26 1.91 18.00
C VAL A 278 -8.82 2.46 18.04
N GLU A 279 -8.50 3.31 19.01
CA GLU A 279 -7.14 3.86 19.17
C GLU A 279 -6.12 2.77 19.48
N GLY A 280 -6.43 1.87 20.41
CA GLY A 280 -5.58 0.74 20.77
C GLY A 280 -5.40 -0.24 19.61
N LEU A 281 -6.49 -0.56 18.90
CA LEU A 281 -6.43 -1.42 17.72
C LEU A 281 -5.52 -0.82 16.65
N ALA A 282 -5.75 0.45 16.28
CA ALA A 282 -4.97 1.13 15.26
C ALA A 282 -3.48 1.22 15.63
N PHE A 283 -3.17 1.49 16.91
CA PHE A 283 -1.80 1.53 17.40
C PHE A 283 -1.09 0.17 17.23
N TRP A 284 -1.69 -0.91 17.74
CA TRP A 284 -1.04 -2.21 17.70
C TRP A 284 -1.03 -2.86 16.32
N LEU A 285 -2.02 -2.57 15.47
CA LEU A 285 -1.95 -2.92 14.05
C LEU A 285 -0.78 -2.22 13.37
N GLY A 286 -0.64 -0.91 13.57
CA GLY A 286 0.53 -0.16 13.07
C GLY A 286 1.86 -0.77 13.51
N GLU A 287 1.97 -1.27 14.75
CA GLU A 287 3.19 -1.95 15.21
C GLU A 287 3.40 -3.32 14.54
N ILE A 288 2.41 -4.22 14.59
CA ILE A 288 2.56 -5.58 14.05
C ILE A 288 2.75 -5.59 12.53
N ASP A 289 2.08 -4.68 11.82
CA ASP A 289 2.17 -4.55 10.37
C ASP A 289 3.54 -4.01 9.92
N ASN A 290 4.25 -3.30 10.82
CA ASN A 290 5.64 -2.86 10.61
C ASN A 290 6.67 -3.86 11.17
N GLY A 291 6.24 -5.07 11.52
CA GLY A 291 7.11 -6.18 11.90
C GLY A 291 7.47 -6.26 13.38
N THR A 292 6.78 -5.51 14.26
CA THR A 292 6.91 -5.71 15.72
C THR A 292 6.43 -7.12 16.08
N SER A 293 7.19 -7.84 16.91
CA SER A 293 6.86 -9.21 17.28
C SER A 293 5.63 -9.29 18.19
N LYS A 294 4.92 -10.43 18.16
CA LYS A 294 3.79 -10.70 19.06
C LYS A 294 4.19 -10.58 20.53
N GLU A 295 5.40 -11.01 20.87
CA GLU A 295 5.98 -10.94 22.22
C GLU A 295 6.27 -9.49 22.64
N ASP A 296 6.84 -8.67 21.76
CA ASP A 296 7.08 -7.24 22.05
C ASP A 296 5.76 -6.46 22.24
N ILE A 297 4.73 -6.80 21.45
CA ILE A 297 3.37 -6.26 21.64
C ILE A 297 2.81 -6.68 23.00
N ALA A 298 2.94 -7.96 23.35
CA ALA A 298 2.48 -8.48 24.64
C ALA A 298 3.19 -7.79 25.82
N ASP A 299 4.51 -7.57 25.73
CA ASP A 299 5.28 -6.83 26.73
C ASP A 299 4.79 -5.37 26.84
N GLY A 300 4.57 -4.70 25.71
CA GLY A 300 4.03 -3.35 25.66
C GLY A 300 2.63 -3.24 26.28
N ILE A 301 1.76 -4.22 26.05
CA ILE A 301 0.42 -4.31 26.68
C ILE A 301 0.52 -4.50 28.20
N ILE A 302 1.42 -5.36 28.67
CA ILE A 302 1.64 -5.62 30.10
C ILE A 302 2.27 -4.39 30.79
N ALA A 303 3.15 -3.68 30.09
CA ALA A 303 3.82 -2.47 30.57
C ALA A 303 2.93 -1.22 30.52
N ALA A 304 1.82 -1.25 29.79
CA ALA A 304 0.90 -0.13 29.66
C ALA A 304 0.32 0.31 31.02
N SER A 305 0.07 1.61 31.17
CA SER A 305 -0.54 2.15 32.40
C SER A 305 -1.90 1.51 32.69
N GLU A 306 -2.67 1.16 31.66
CA GLU A 306 -3.95 0.48 31.82
C GLU A 306 -3.81 -0.84 32.61
N PHE A 307 -2.81 -1.66 32.31
CA PHE A 307 -2.61 -2.94 32.98
C PHE A 307 -2.33 -2.74 34.48
N ALA A 308 -1.43 -1.79 34.79
CA ALA A 308 -1.10 -1.43 36.15
C ALA A 308 -2.29 -0.79 36.90
N ASP A 309 -3.11 0.03 36.23
CA ASP A 309 -4.29 0.66 36.82
C ASP A 309 -5.40 -0.35 37.11
N ARG A 310 -5.56 -1.36 36.25
CA ARG A 310 -6.59 -2.38 36.38
C ARG A 310 -6.22 -3.47 37.40
N TYR A 311 -4.98 -3.94 37.38
CA TYR A 311 -4.55 -5.11 38.15
C TYR A 311 -3.53 -4.80 39.26
N GLY A 312 -2.99 -3.58 39.30
CA GLY A 312 -1.99 -3.13 40.26
C GLY A 312 -0.56 -3.25 39.74
N THR A 313 0.37 -2.54 40.39
CA THR A 313 1.78 -2.46 39.96
C THR A 313 2.66 -3.64 40.40
N ASN A 314 2.15 -4.56 41.21
CA ASN A 314 2.90 -5.70 41.77
C ASN A 314 2.14 -7.02 41.63
N VAL A 315 1.63 -7.32 40.43
CA VAL A 315 0.99 -8.60 40.13
C VAL A 315 2.05 -9.71 40.19
N ASN A 316 1.87 -10.69 41.07
CA ASN A 316 2.74 -11.88 41.13
C ASN A 316 2.32 -12.92 40.07
N ASN A 317 3.16 -13.93 39.82
CA ASN A 317 2.92 -14.90 38.75
C ASN A 317 1.63 -15.70 38.91
N MET A 318 1.25 -16.06 40.15
CA MET A 318 -0.03 -16.73 40.42
C MET A 318 -1.22 -15.84 40.03
N ALA A 319 -1.20 -14.59 40.48
CA ALA A 319 -2.25 -13.62 40.17
C ALA A 319 -2.33 -13.32 38.67
N PHE A 320 -1.19 -13.23 37.98
CA PHE A 320 -1.14 -13.04 36.54
C PHE A 320 -1.81 -14.21 35.80
N VAL A 321 -1.43 -15.45 36.11
CA VAL A 321 -2.03 -16.65 35.49
C VAL A 321 -3.52 -16.74 35.79
N ASP A 322 -3.94 -16.47 37.03
CA ASP A 322 -5.36 -16.46 37.40
C ASP A 322 -6.16 -15.43 36.58
N LEU A 323 -5.60 -14.25 36.32
CA LEU A 323 -6.24 -13.23 35.47
C LEU A 323 -6.43 -13.73 34.04
N LEU A 324 -5.40 -14.34 33.43
CA LEU A 324 -5.50 -14.86 32.06
C LEU A 324 -6.59 -15.94 31.94
N TYR A 325 -6.66 -16.87 32.90
CA TYR A 325 -7.73 -17.86 32.96
C TYR A 325 -9.12 -17.22 33.07
N GLN A 326 -9.27 -16.19 33.91
CA GLN A 326 -10.55 -15.50 34.04
C GLN A 326 -10.93 -14.74 32.77
N ASN A 327 -9.98 -14.09 32.11
CA ASN A 327 -10.22 -13.30 30.92
C ASN A 327 -10.55 -14.16 29.70
N VAL A 328 -9.86 -15.30 29.54
CA VAL A 328 -10.05 -16.20 28.38
C VAL A 328 -11.20 -17.17 28.60
N LEU A 329 -11.32 -17.77 29.80
CA LEU A 329 -12.26 -18.86 30.06
C LEU A 329 -13.43 -18.48 30.97
N GLY A 330 -13.43 -17.28 31.55
CA GLY A 330 -14.47 -16.85 32.50
C GLY A 330 -14.49 -17.67 33.79
N ARG A 331 -13.40 -18.39 34.11
CA ARG A 331 -13.28 -19.28 35.27
C ARG A 331 -11.87 -19.31 35.81
N SER A 332 -11.72 -19.79 37.04
CA SER A 332 -10.41 -20.13 37.59
C SER A 332 -9.79 -21.29 36.82
N GLY A 333 -8.46 -21.23 36.65
CA GLY A 333 -7.69 -22.34 36.12
C GLY A 333 -7.75 -23.56 37.03
N GLU A 334 -7.54 -24.73 36.43
CA GLU A 334 -7.42 -25.97 37.20
C GLU A 334 -6.05 -26.03 37.88
N ASP A 335 -5.99 -26.57 39.10
CA ASP A 335 -4.78 -26.57 39.96
C ASP A 335 -3.51 -27.03 39.20
N ALA A 336 -3.63 -28.07 38.37
CA ALA A 336 -2.51 -28.59 37.60
C ALA A 336 -2.06 -27.63 36.48
N GLY A 337 -3.01 -27.00 35.77
CA GLY A 337 -2.72 -26.02 34.72
C GLY A 337 -2.11 -24.75 35.29
N VAL A 338 -2.67 -24.23 36.39
CA VAL A 338 -2.11 -23.06 37.10
C VAL A 338 -0.70 -23.36 37.59
N SER A 339 -0.49 -24.53 38.22
CA SER A 339 0.85 -24.93 38.71
C SER A 339 1.88 -25.04 37.59
N PHE A 340 1.49 -25.50 36.40
CA PHE A 340 2.37 -25.56 35.23
C PHE A 340 2.86 -24.16 34.82
N TRP A 341 1.93 -23.23 34.57
CA TRP A 341 2.27 -21.87 34.13
C TRP A 341 3.09 -21.12 35.17
N VAL A 342 2.67 -21.17 36.43
CA VAL A 342 3.39 -20.49 37.52
C VAL A 342 4.80 -21.06 37.67
N SER A 343 4.98 -22.38 37.58
CA SER A 343 6.33 -22.98 37.68
C SER A 343 7.23 -22.56 36.52
N ALA A 344 6.68 -22.44 35.29
CA ALA A 344 7.43 -22.00 34.11
C ALA A 344 7.87 -20.53 34.22
N LEU A 345 7.00 -19.66 34.73
CA LEU A 345 7.30 -18.25 35.01
C LEU A 345 8.35 -18.11 36.12
N GLU A 346 8.20 -18.84 37.23
CA GLU A 346 9.15 -18.78 38.36
C GLU A 346 10.54 -19.32 38.00
N SER A 347 10.62 -20.30 37.10
CA SER A 347 11.91 -20.82 36.62
C SER A 347 12.54 -19.97 35.53
N GLY A 348 11.81 -18.98 34.97
CA GLY A 348 12.23 -18.18 33.82
C GLY A 348 12.26 -18.96 32.51
N ASN A 349 11.51 -20.07 32.41
CA ASN A 349 11.41 -20.84 31.16
C ASN A 349 10.43 -20.18 30.18
N LEU A 350 9.48 -19.40 30.69
CA LEU A 350 8.60 -18.52 29.93
C LEU A 350 8.65 -17.14 30.59
N SER A 351 8.61 -16.10 29.76
CA SER A 351 8.34 -14.74 30.20
C SER A 351 6.81 -14.52 30.33
N ARG A 352 6.40 -13.31 30.76
CA ARG A 352 4.98 -12.98 30.87
C ARG A 352 4.35 -12.65 29.52
N ASP A 353 5.11 -11.99 28.66
CA ASP A 353 4.82 -11.76 27.25
C ASP A 353 4.61 -13.09 26.51
N ASP A 354 5.56 -14.04 26.58
CA ASP A 354 5.40 -15.41 26.04
C ASP A 354 4.10 -16.05 26.53
N THR A 355 3.85 -15.97 27.84
CA THR A 355 2.67 -16.59 28.44
C THR A 355 1.38 -15.93 27.95
N LEU A 356 1.35 -14.61 27.81
CA LEU A 356 0.18 -13.88 27.31
C LEU A 356 -0.10 -14.22 25.84
N VAL A 357 0.93 -14.30 25.00
CA VAL A 357 0.82 -14.76 23.60
C VAL A 357 0.26 -16.18 23.54
N LEU A 358 0.76 -17.10 24.37
CA LEU A 358 0.26 -18.48 24.41
C LEU A 358 -1.21 -18.60 24.84
N PHE A 359 -1.69 -17.73 25.73
CA PHE A 359 -3.11 -17.64 26.05
C PHE A 359 -3.91 -17.02 24.90
N ALA A 360 -3.39 -15.99 24.23
CA ALA A 360 -4.05 -15.35 23.09
C ALA A 360 -4.20 -16.29 21.89
N ASP A 361 -3.20 -17.12 21.61
CA ASP A 361 -3.24 -18.10 20.51
C ASP A 361 -3.78 -19.48 20.95
N SER A 362 -4.37 -19.57 22.15
CA SER A 362 -5.08 -20.79 22.57
C SER A 362 -6.35 -20.99 21.75
N SER A 363 -6.74 -22.26 21.54
CA SER A 363 -7.99 -22.62 20.84
C SER A 363 -9.20 -21.93 21.44
N GLU A 364 -9.23 -21.79 22.76
CA GLU A 364 -10.35 -21.20 23.48
C GLU A 364 -10.47 -19.69 23.23
N THR A 365 -9.35 -18.96 23.15
CA THR A 365 -9.37 -17.53 22.81
C THR A 365 -9.69 -17.32 21.33
N ILE A 366 -9.15 -18.16 20.44
CA ILE A 366 -9.46 -18.13 19.01
C ILE A 366 -10.96 -18.32 18.79
N ASP A 367 -11.57 -19.33 19.41
CA ASP A 367 -13.02 -19.58 19.30
C ASP A 367 -13.84 -18.42 19.90
N LEU A 368 -13.40 -17.88 21.05
CA LEU A 368 -14.08 -16.78 21.72
C LEU A 368 -14.09 -15.52 20.86
N VAL A 369 -12.93 -15.11 20.34
CA VAL A 369 -12.77 -13.89 19.54
C VAL A 369 -13.33 -14.07 18.13
N GLY A 370 -13.15 -15.24 17.51
CA GLY A 370 -13.71 -15.54 16.19
C GLY A 370 -15.24 -15.41 16.16
N SER A 371 -15.92 -15.71 17.28
CA SER A 371 -17.38 -15.50 17.38
C SER A 371 -17.80 -14.02 17.36
N VAL A 372 -16.87 -13.10 17.65
CA VAL A 372 -17.09 -11.64 17.62
C VAL A 372 -16.74 -11.07 16.26
N LEU A 373 -15.62 -11.51 15.67
CA LEU A 373 -15.10 -10.98 14.41
C LEU A 373 -15.79 -11.57 13.17
N GLY A 374 -16.28 -12.82 13.25
CA GLY A 374 -16.76 -13.52 12.06
C GLY A 374 -15.64 -13.63 11.01
N ASP A 375 -15.96 -13.27 9.77
CA ASP A 375 -15.03 -13.32 8.63
C ASP A 375 -14.38 -11.95 8.32
N GLY A 376 -14.72 -10.89 9.08
CA GLY A 376 -14.15 -9.56 8.88
C GLY A 376 -14.73 -8.48 9.81
N LEU A 377 -13.99 -7.40 10.00
CA LEU A 377 -14.31 -6.32 10.93
C LEU A 377 -14.36 -4.97 10.21
N PHE A 378 -15.54 -4.36 10.13
CA PHE A 378 -15.68 -2.99 9.63
C PHE A 378 -15.59 -1.96 10.77
N ILE A 379 -14.79 -0.91 10.55
CA ILE A 379 -14.63 0.23 11.46
C ILE A 379 -14.96 1.51 10.69
N SER A 380 -16.06 2.16 11.07
CA SER A 380 -16.45 3.42 10.45
C SER A 380 -15.55 4.57 10.89
N TYR A 381 -15.26 5.52 9.99
CA TYR A 381 -14.45 6.71 10.33
C TYR A 381 -15.06 7.60 11.43
N GLU A 382 -16.39 7.55 11.63
CA GLU A 382 -17.03 8.22 12.76
C GLU A 382 -16.55 7.72 14.13
N GLN A 383 -16.00 6.50 14.22
CA GLN A 383 -15.45 5.96 15.47
C GLN A 383 -14.05 6.48 15.79
N PHE A 384 -13.41 7.17 14.84
CA PHE A 384 -12.11 7.83 15.02
C PHE A 384 -12.25 9.33 15.38
N ALA A 385 -13.47 9.87 15.38
CA ALA A 385 -13.79 11.28 15.65
C ALA A 385 -14.29 11.50 17.09
#